data_AF-A0A3M8B5M6-F1
#
_entry.id   AF-A0A3M8B5M6-F1
#
_cell.length_a   1.000
_cell.length_b   1.000
_cell.length_c   1.000
_cell.angle_alpha   90.00
_cell.angle_beta   90.00
_cell.angle_gamma   90.00
#
_symmetry.space_group_name_H-M   'P 1'
#
loop_
_entity.id
_entity.type
_entity.pdbx_description
1 polymer ?
#
loop_
_entity_poly.entity_id
_entity_poly.type
_entity_poly.pdbx_seq_one_letter_code
_entity_poly.pdbx_strand_id
1 'polypeptide(L)'
;MSIWVYALLILIGLGGGLAVGSGLVAFITVLDIIPRLTQLTNAHRHIRALEWALVMGALFFTLVDFFHIHAHLPVVVTSLYGLFAGLFIGTLAAGLTEVLNVFPILAKRINMDGSLLYLLMAVVFGKVTGSLLQWLLHL
;
A
#
# COMPACT_ATOMS: atom_id res chain seq x y z
N MET A 1 -25.65 -12.00 28.28
CA MET A 1 -24.41 -11.40 27.73
C MET A 1 -24.51 -9.89 27.90
N SER A 2 -23.57 -9.29 28.62
CA SER A 2 -23.69 -7.96 29.23
C SER A 2 -23.49 -6.82 28.22
N ILE A 3 -24.25 -5.72 28.38
CA ILE A 3 -24.23 -4.54 27.49
C ILE A 3 -22.83 -3.91 27.36
N TRP A 4 -22.02 -4.07 28.41
CA TRP A 4 -20.61 -3.68 28.46
C TRP A 4 -19.74 -4.38 27.42
N VAL A 5 -20.05 -5.65 27.10
CA VAL A 5 -19.30 -6.42 26.10
C VAL A 5 -19.57 -5.88 24.70
N TYR A 6 -20.82 -5.52 24.39
CA TYR A 6 -21.18 -4.92 23.09
C TYR A 6 -20.55 -3.54 22.92
N ALA A 7 -20.55 -2.71 23.97
CA ALA A 7 -19.88 -1.41 23.93
C ALA A 7 -18.38 -1.55 23.67
N LEU A 8 -17.71 -2.49 24.34
CA LEU A 8 -16.29 -2.77 24.13
C LEU A 8 -16.00 -3.28 22.71
N LEU A 9 -16.85 -4.18 22.18
CA LEU A 9 -16.72 -4.69 20.80
C LEU A 9 -16.83 -3.57 19.77
N ILE A 10 -17.78 -2.66 19.93
CA ILE A 10 -17.96 -1.52 19.02
C ILE A 10 -16.71 -0.62 19.05
N LEU A 11 -16.16 -0.37 20.24
CA LEU A 11 -14.97 0.48 20.42
C LEU A 11 -13.71 -0.15 19.80
N ILE A 12 -13.51 -1.46 20.01
CA ILE A 12 -12.40 -2.20 19.40
C ILE A 12 -12.57 -2.29 17.88
N GLY A 13 -13.79 -2.55 17.41
CA GLY A 13 -14.10 -2.63 15.98
C GLY A 13 -13.87 -1.28 15.26
N LEU A 14 -14.36 -0.18 15.83
CA LEU A 14 -14.11 1.16 15.30
C LEU A 14 -12.63 1.54 15.39
N GLY A 15 -11.96 1.24 16.49
CA GLY A 15 -10.53 1.51 16.65
C GLY A 15 -9.68 0.75 15.63
N GLY A 16 -9.96 -0.54 15.42
CA GLY A 16 -9.31 -1.36 14.40
C GLY A 16 -9.57 -0.86 12.99
N GLY A 17 -10.83 -0.52 12.66
CA GLY A 17 -11.18 0.03 11.36
C GLY A 17 -10.49 1.37 11.06
N LEU A 18 -10.43 2.27 12.04
CA LEU A 18 -9.71 3.54 11.89
C LEU A 18 -8.20 3.34 11.75
N ALA A 19 -7.60 2.43 12.52
CA ALA A 19 -6.18 2.11 12.42
C ALA A 19 -5.80 1.54 11.04
N VAL A 20 -6.57 0.57 10.53
CA VAL A 20 -6.32 -0.03 9.21
C VAL A 20 -6.59 0.97 8.09
N GLY A 21 -7.70 1.72 8.16
CA GLY A 21 -8.07 2.71 7.15
C GLY A 21 -7.05 3.85 7.06
N SER A 22 -6.61 4.40 8.20
CA SER A 22 -5.55 5.41 8.23
C SER A 22 -4.21 4.89 7.72
N GLY A 23 -3.86 3.63 8.03
CA GLY A 23 -2.67 2.97 7.48
C GLY A 23 -2.70 2.86 5.95
N LEU A 24 -3.84 2.47 5.38
CA LEU A 24 -4.03 2.39 3.93
C LEU A 24 -3.89 3.77 3.27
N VAL A 25 -4.58 4.79 3.78
CA VAL A 25 -4.50 6.15 3.23
C VAL A 25 -3.09 6.72 3.34
N ALA A 26 -2.43 6.55 4.49
CA ALA A 26 -1.05 7.00 4.69
C ALA A 26 -0.08 6.34 3.70
N PHE A 27 -0.19 5.02 3.52
CA PHE A 27 0.66 4.28 2.58
C PHE A 27 0.48 4.75 1.13
N ILE A 28 -0.77 4.89 0.67
CA ILE A 28 -1.08 5.33 -0.70
C ILE A 28 -0.59 6.77 -0.95
N THR A 29 -0.66 7.62 0.09
CA THR A 29 -0.22 9.02 0.01
C THR A 29 1.30 9.15 0.02
N VAL A 30 2.01 8.41 0.89
CA VAL A 30 3.48 8.43 0.97
C VAL A 30 4.15 7.91 -0.31
N LEU A 31 3.51 6.97 -1.00
CA LEU A 31 4.00 6.48 -2.30
C LEU A 31 3.58 7.37 -3.50
N ASP A 32 2.93 8.51 -3.25
CA ASP A 32 2.47 9.46 -4.27
C ASP A 32 1.64 8.80 -5.40
N ILE A 33 0.87 7.76 -5.09
CA ILE A 33 0.09 7.03 -6.10
C ILE A 33 -0.98 7.93 -6.71
N ILE A 34 -1.70 8.71 -5.88
CA ILE A 34 -2.77 9.59 -6.34
C ILE A 34 -2.22 10.72 -7.24
N PRO A 35 -1.16 11.46 -6.86
CA PRO A 35 -0.47 12.39 -7.76
C PRO A 35 -0.05 11.76 -9.07
N ARG A 36 0.54 10.56 -9.03
CA ARG A 36 1.07 9.88 -10.22
C ARG A 36 -0.04 9.42 -11.17
N LEU A 37 -1.15 8.89 -10.64
CA LEU A 37 -2.34 8.57 -11.43
C LEU A 37 -2.97 9.83 -12.05
N THR A 38 -2.99 10.93 -11.30
CA THR A 38 -3.50 12.22 -11.75
C THR A 38 -2.68 12.78 -12.92
N GLN A 39 -1.36 12.68 -12.84
CA GLN A 39 -0.44 13.09 -13.90
C GLN A 39 -0.63 12.24 -15.17
N LEU A 40 -0.69 10.91 -15.03
CA LEU A 40 -0.89 9.99 -16.15
C LEU A 40 -2.22 10.21 -16.88
N THR A 41 -3.28 10.57 -16.15
CA THR A 41 -4.61 10.84 -16.71
C THR A 41 -4.83 12.31 -17.09
N ASN A 42 -3.83 13.18 -16.88
CA ASN A 42 -3.94 14.65 -16.98
C ASN A 42 -5.10 15.26 -16.17
N ALA A 43 -5.59 14.56 -15.15
CA ALA A 43 -6.81 14.89 -14.42
C ALA A 43 -6.55 15.77 -13.19
N HIS A 44 -5.64 16.74 -13.28
CA HIS A 44 -5.23 17.62 -12.15
C HIS A 44 -6.40 18.30 -11.43
N ARG A 45 -7.49 18.59 -12.15
CA ARG A 45 -8.70 19.20 -11.59
C ARG A 45 -9.58 18.24 -10.77
N HIS A 46 -9.38 16.93 -10.89
CA HIS A 46 -10.27 15.89 -10.33
C HIS A 46 -9.59 15.00 -9.27
N ILE A 47 -8.54 15.49 -8.60
CA ILE A 47 -7.81 14.74 -7.55
C ILE A 47 -8.78 14.21 -6.47
N ARG A 48 -9.71 15.06 -5.99
CA ARG A 48 -10.71 14.65 -4.99
C ARG A 48 -11.60 13.50 -5.47
N ALA A 49 -11.93 13.45 -6.77
CA ALA A 49 -12.74 12.35 -7.30
C ALA A 49 -11.95 11.03 -7.32
N LEU A 50 -10.63 11.07 -7.55
CA LEU A 50 -9.76 9.89 -7.47
C LEU A 50 -9.60 9.40 -6.03
N GLU A 51 -9.42 10.31 -5.07
CA GLU A 51 -9.40 9.97 -3.64
C GLU A 51 -10.70 9.28 -3.21
N TRP A 52 -11.85 9.85 -3.58
CA TRP A 52 -13.14 9.23 -3.28
C TRP A 52 -13.32 7.89 -4.01
N ALA A 53 -12.88 7.76 -5.25
CA ALA A 53 -12.92 6.48 -5.96
C ALA A 53 -12.09 5.39 -5.26
N LEU A 54 -10.90 5.75 -4.76
CA LEU A 54 -10.05 4.85 -3.98
C LEU A 54 -10.74 4.43 -2.68
N VAL A 55 -11.26 5.40 -1.90
CA VAL A 55 -11.94 5.13 -0.63
C VAL A 55 -13.18 4.28 -0.85
N MET A 56 -14.01 4.60 -1.85
CA MET A 56 -15.20 3.82 -2.18
C MET A 56 -14.85 2.41 -2.65
N GLY A 57 -13.78 2.26 -3.43
CA GLY A 57 -13.27 0.95 -3.85
C GLY A 57 -12.81 0.11 -2.65
N ALA A 58 -12.03 0.69 -1.74
CA ALA A 58 -11.57 0.02 -0.54
C ALA A 58 -12.75 -0.40 0.36
N LEU A 59 -13.73 0.48 0.57
CA LEU A 59 -14.95 0.17 1.33
C LEU A 59 -15.76 -0.95 0.66
N PHE A 60 -15.95 -0.88 -0.65
CA PHE A 60 -16.68 -1.90 -1.41
C PHE A 60 -16.03 -3.27 -1.30
N PHE A 61 -14.72 -3.39 -1.58
CA PHE A 61 -14.02 -4.67 -1.50
C PHE A 61 -13.92 -5.20 -0.06
N THR A 62 -13.80 -4.32 0.94
CA THR A 62 -13.86 -4.73 2.35
C THR A 62 -15.22 -5.33 2.70
N LEU A 63 -16.33 -4.75 2.21
CA LEU A 63 -17.66 -5.31 2.42
C LEU A 63 -17.84 -6.65 1.70
N VAL A 64 -17.37 -6.76 0.44
CA VAL A 64 -17.42 -8.02 -0.32
C VAL A 64 -16.69 -9.14 0.40
N ASP A 65 -15.50 -8.85 0.94
CA ASP A 65 -14.70 -9.81 1.69
C ASP A 65 -15.39 -10.20 3.01
N PHE A 66 -15.92 -9.23 3.75
CA PHE A 66 -16.62 -9.45 5.02
C PHE A 66 -17.91 -10.29 4.87
N PHE A 67 -18.66 -10.08 3.79
CA PHE A 67 -19.86 -10.86 3.50
C PHE A 67 -19.57 -12.18 2.77
N HIS A 68 -18.30 -12.52 2.52
CA HIS A 68 -17.86 -13.69 1.76
C HIS A 68 -18.65 -13.88 0.45
N ILE A 69 -18.87 -12.77 -0.26
CA ILE A 69 -19.66 -12.80 -1.49
C ILE A 69 -18.78 -13.39 -2.59
N HIS A 70 -19.01 -14.66 -2.90
CA HIS A 70 -18.34 -15.34 -4.00
C HIS A 70 -19.20 -15.28 -5.26
N ALA A 71 -18.81 -14.43 -6.20
CA ALA A 71 -19.44 -14.35 -7.52
C ALA A 71 -18.60 -15.12 -8.55
N HIS A 72 -19.23 -16.06 -9.25
CA HIS A 72 -18.62 -16.72 -10.41
C HIS A 72 -18.76 -15.80 -11.63
N LEU A 73 -17.73 -14.99 -11.87
CA LEU A 73 -17.70 -14.02 -12.95
C LEU A 73 -17.20 -14.65 -14.25
N PRO A 74 -17.73 -14.25 -15.42
CA PRO A 74 -17.24 -14.71 -16.70
C PRO A 74 -15.77 -14.28 -16.90
N VAL A 75 -15.02 -15.10 -17.65
CA VAL A 75 -13.56 -14.93 -17.87
C VAL A 75 -13.18 -13.52 -18.32
N VAL A 76 -14.02 -12.89 -19.15
CA VAL A 76 -13.79 -11.52 -19.63
C VAL A 76 -13.73 -10.51 -18.49
N VAL A 77 -14.62 -10.61 -17.51
CA VAL A 77 -14.67 -9.67 -16.38
C VAL A 77 -13.49 -9.91 -15.42
N THR A 78 -13.16 -11.17 -15.17
CA THR A 78 -11.99 -11.54 -14.35
C THR A 78 -10.68 -11.08 -14.98
N SER A 79 -10.55 -11.20 -16.31
CA SER A 79 -9.37 -10.71 -17.05
C SER A 79 -9.24 -9.19 -16.96
N LEU A 80 -10.35 -8.46 -17.15
CA LEU A 80 -10.36 -7.01 -17.00
C LEU A 80 -9.98 -6.56 -15.59
N TYR A 81 -10.51 -7.24 -14.57
CA TYR A 81 -10.12 -7.01 -13.17
C TYR A 81 -8.62 -7.26 -12.95
N GLY A 82 -8.07 -8.34 -13.51
CA GLY A 82 -6.65 -8.65 -13.46
C GLY A 82 -5.77 -7.56 -14.08
N LEU A 83 -6.20 -6.94 -15.17
CA LEU A 83 -5.49 -5.80 -15.77
C LEU A 83 -5.47 -4.58 -14.85
N PHE A 84 -6.60 -4.25 -14.23
CA PHE A 84 -6.66 -3.14 -13.26
C PHE A 84 -5.83 -3.42 -12.01
N ALA A 85 -5.85 -4.64 -11.49
CA ALA A 85 -4.98 -5.06 -10.40
C ALA A 85 -3.50 -4.96 -10.79
N GLY A 86 -3.14 -5.37 -12.01
CA GLY A 86 -1.80 -5.23 -12.55
C GLY A 86 -1.36 -3.77 -12.68
N LEU A 87 -2.24 -2.89 -13.16
CA LEU A 87 -1.98 -1.44 -13.21
C LEU A 87 -1.70 -0.89 -11.81
N PHE A 88 -2.54 -1.26 -10.82
CA PHE A 88 -2.38 -0.83 -9.44
C PHE A 88 -1.05 -1.30 -8.85
N ILE A 89 -0.73 -2.59 -8.97
CA ILE A 89 0.55 -3.16 -8.51
C ILE A 89 1.74 -2.50 -9.24
N GLY A 90 1.61 -2.21 -10.54
CA GLY A 90 2.61 -1.50 -11.33
C GLY A 90 2.87 -0.09 -10.79
N THR A 91 1.81 0.66 -10.46
CA THR A 91 1.96 1.99 -9.84
C THR A 91 2.58 1.94 -8.46
N LEU A 92 2.23 0.92 -7.65
CA LEU A 92 2.86 0.67 -6.35
C LEU A 92 4.37 0.40 -6.49
N ALA A 93 4.74 -0.48 -7.40
CA ALA A 93 6.15 -0.81 -7.66
C ALA A 93 6.93 0.44 -8.12
N ALA A 94 6.34 1.23 -9.02
CA ALA A 94 6.97 2.44 -9.51
C ALA A 94 7.13 3.53 -8.41
N GLY A 95 6.14 3.66 -7.53
CA GLY A 95 6.21 4.54 -6.35
C GLY A 95 7.29 4.10 -5.36
N LEU A 96 7.36 2.80 -5.06
CA LEU A 96 8.42 2.22 -4.22
C LEU A 96 9.81 2.51 -4.77
N THR A 97 10.02 2.34 -6.08
CA THR A 97 11.34 2.63 -6.69
C THR A 97 11.71 4.11 -6.63
N GLU A 98 10.74 5.02 -6.72
CA GLU A 98 11.01 6.46 -6.59
C GLU A 98 11.43 6.80 -5.16
N VAL A 99 10.68 6.34 -4.16
CA VAL A 99 11.02 6.55 -2.74
C VAL A 99 12.37 5.92 -2.39
N LEU A 100 12.65 4.72 -2.90
CA LEU A 100 13.95 4.06 -2.69
C LEU A 100 15.11 4.85 -3.30
N ASN A 101 14.89 5.47 -4.48
CA ASN A 101 15.87 6.32 -5.12
C ASN A 101 16.10 7.66 -4.39
N VAL A 102 15.23 8.04 -3.46
CA VAL A 102 15.45 9.22 -2.60
C VAL A 102 16.51 8.97 -1.53
N PHE A 103 16.68 7.74 -1.02
CA PHE A 103 17.67 7.47 0.04
C PHE A 103 19.11 7.85 -0.34
N PRO A 104 19.63 7.47 -1.53
CA PRO A 104 20.96 7.90 -1.96
C PRO A 104 21.06 9.42 -2.15
N ILE A 105 20.00 10.05 -2.67
CA ILE A 105 19.96 11.51 -2.88
C ILE A 105 20.03 12.24 -1.54
N LEU A 106 19.28 11.76 -0.54
CA LEU A 106 19.28 12.33 0.80
C LEU A 106 20.65 12.19 1.46
N ALA A 107 21.29 11.02 1.35
CA ALA A 107 22.62 10.76 1.88
C ALA A 107 23.70 11.66 1.24
N LYS A 108 23.59 11.91 -0.07
CA LYS A 108 24.44 12.89 -0.76
C LYS A 108 24.18 14.33 -0.29
N ARG A 109 22.91 14.68 -0.05
CA ARG A 109 22.51 16.03 0.40
C ARG A 109 23.00 16.39 1.80
N ILE A 110 23.23 15.39 2.65
CA ILE A 110 23.82 15.57 3.99
C ILE A 110 25.36 15.44 3.99
N ASN A 111 26.02 15.50 2.82
CA ASN A 111 27.46 15.33 2.63
C ASN A 111 28.01 13.99 3.19
N MET A 112 27.20 12.93 3.21
CA MET A 112 27.63 11.58 3.60
C MET A 112 28.15 10.78 2.40
N ASP A 113 28.85 11.45 1.47
CA ASP A 113 29.33 10.85 0.22
C ASP A 113 30.30 9.69 0.46
N GLY A 114 31.16 9.81 1.47
CA GLY A 114 32.06 8.74 1.89
C GLY A 114 31.37 7.58 2.61
N SER A 115 30.18 7.80 3.17
CA SER A 115 29.44 6.80 3.95
C SER A 115 28.30 6.13 3.18
N LEU A 116 28.05 6.55 1.94
CA LEU A 116 27.04 5.98 1.06
C LEU A 116 27.25 4.48 0.85
N LEU A 117 28.52 4.07 0.72
CA LEU A 117 28.90 2.65 0.59
C LEU A 117 28.44 1.85 1.82
N TYR A 118 28.65 2.36 3.03
CA TYR A 118 28.22 1.67 4.26
C TYR A 118 26.69 1.57 4.35
N LEU A 119 25.96 2.60 3.92
CA LEU A 119 24.49 2.59 3.91
C LEU A 119 23.95 1.56 2.91
N LEU A 120 24.50 1.52 1.69
CA LEU A 120 24.15 0.48 0.72
C LEU A 120 24.49 -0.92 1.23
N MET A 121 25.68 -1.09 1.83
CA MET A 121 26.10 -2.38 2.39
C MET A 121 25.19 -2.83 3.53
N ALA A 122 24.70 -1.91 4.37
CA ALA A 122 23.72 -2.23 5.41
C ALA A 122 22.39 -2.75 4.82
N VAL A 123 21.91 -2.14 3.75
CA VAL A 123 20.69 -2.60 3.04
C VAL A 123 20.91 -3.99 2.43
N VAL A 124 22.06 -4.22 1.79
CA VAL A 124 22.42 -5.52 1.20
C VAL A 124 22.50 -6.59 2.28
N PHE A 125 23.21 -6.34 3.37
CA PHE A 125 23.31 -7.28 4.50
C PHE A 125 21.96 -7.57 5.14
N GLY A 126 21.10 -6.56 5.27
CA GLY A 126 19.74 -6.75 5.75
C GLY A 126 18.94 -7.69 4.85
N LYS A 127 19.00 -7.50 3.53
CA LYS A 127 18.34 -8.40 2.56
C LYS A 127 18.91 -9.82 2.57
N VAL A 128 20.23 -9.97 2.63
CA VAL A 128 20.89 -11.28 2.68
C VAL A 128 20.50 -12.02 3.95
N THR A 129 20.60 -11.36 5.10
CA THR A 129 20.21 -11.93 6.40
C THR A 129 18.73 -12.28 6.43
N GLY A 130 17.86 -11.39 5.95
CA GLY A 130 16.42 -11.65 5.85
C GLY A 130 16.11 -12.86 4.97
N SER A 131 16.75 -12.97 3.80
CA SER A 131 16.58 -14.12 2.91
C SER A 131 17.10 -15.43 3.53
N LEU A 132 18.22 -15.39 4.24
CA LEU A 132 18.76 -16.56 4.94
C LEU A 132 17.84 -17.01 6.08
N LEU A 133 17.29 -16.06 6.84
CA LEU A 133 16.32 -16.35 7.90
C LEU A 133 15.03 -16.92 7.33
N GLN A 134 14.48 -16.35 6.25
CA GLN A 134 13.32 -16.91 5.55
C GLN A 134 13.59 -18.36 5.13
N TRP A 135 14.75 -18.62 4.52
CA TRP A 135 15.11 -19.94 4.03
C TRP A 135 15.33 -20.96 5.16
N LEU A 136 16.00 -20.56 6.25
CA LEU A 136 16.34 -21.46 7.34
C LEU A 136 15.14 -21.73 8.27
N LEU A 137 14.38 -20.68 8.59
CA LEU A 137 13.30 -20.73 9.58
C LEU A 137 11.92 -20.99 8.95
N HIS A 138 11.81 -21.00 7.61
CA HIS A 138 10.53 -21.08 6.89
C HIS A 138 9.47 -20.10 7.45
N LEU A 139 9.90 -18.89 7.83
CA LEU A 139 8.99 -17.75 7.93
C LEU A 139 8.43 -17.42 6.54
#